data_AF-A0A5J4PMD5-F1
#
_entry.id   AF-A0A5J4PMD5-F1
#
_cell.length_a   1.000
_cell.length_b   1.000
_cell.length_c   1.000
_cell.angle_alpha   90.00
_cell.angle_beta   90.00
_cell.angle_gamma   90.00
#
_symmetry.space_group_name_H-M   'P 1'
#
loop_
_entity.id
_entity.type
_entity.pdbx_description
1 polymer ?
#
loop_
_entity_poly.entity_id
_entity_poly.type
_entity_poly.pdbx_seq_one_letter_code
_entity_poly.pdbx_strand_id
1 'polypeptide(L)' 'MWLINSSVGRKVVMSVTGLALILFLTFHMVMNLVAIISADAYNMICAFLGTNWYALVGTMGLAVLFVIHIFYA' A
#
# COMPACT_ATOMS: atom_id res chain seq x y z
N MET A 1 -4.85 -15.39 -20.06
CA MET A 1 -5.45 -15.89 -18.80
C MET A 1 -6.77 -15.17 -18.54
N TRP A 2 -7.75 -15.80 -17.89
CA TRP A 2 -9.10 -15.24 -17.69
C TRP A 2 -9.10 -13.91 -16.92
N LEU A 3 -8.15 -13.75 -15.97
CA LEU A 3 -7.96 -12.55 -15.15
C LEU A 3 -7.74 -11.27 -15.98
N ILE A 4 -7.12 -11.39 -17.15
CA ILE A 4 -6.78 -10.24 -18.01
C ILE A 4 -7.66 -10.14 -19.25
N ASN A 5 -8.20 -11.28 -19.72
CA ASN A 5 -8.95 -11.35 -20.98
C ASN A 5 -10.48 -11.24 -20.80
N SER A 6 -11.00 -11.35 -19.56
CA SER A 6 -12.44 -11.28 -19.29
C SER A 6 -12.81 -10.00 -18.54
N SER A 7 -14.03 -9.50 -18.78
CA SER A 7 -14.56 -8.32 -18.09
C SER A 7 -14.67 -8.53 -16.58
N VAL A 8 -15.02 -9.74 -16.13
CA VAL A 8 -15.08 -10.10 -14.71
C VAL A 8 -13.67 -10.18 -14.11
N GLY A 9 -12.72 -10.84 -14.78
CA GLY A 9 -11.34 -10.96 -14.32
C GLY A 9 -10.68 -9.60 -14.08
N ARG A 10 -10.86 -8.66 -15.02
CA ARG A 10 -10.31 -7.30 -14.88
C ARG A 10 -10.87 -6.57 -13.66
N LYS A 11 -12.17 -6.72 -13.37
CA LYS A 11 -12.81 -6.14 -12.18
C LYS A 11 -12.29 -6.74 -10.87
N VAL A 12 -11.95 -8.04 -10.87
CA VAL A 12 -11.30 -8.67 -9.71
C VAL A 12 -9.91 -8.09 -9.48
N VAL A 13 -9.11 -7.89 -10.54
CA VAL A 13 -7.80 -7.24 -10.42
C VAL A 13 -7.94 -5.82 -9.88
N MET A 14 -8.85 -5.03 -10.43
CA MET A 14 -9.16 -3.67 -9.94
C MET A 14 -9.53 -3.69 -8.45
N SER A 15 -10.49 -4.52 -8.04
CA SER A 15 -11.00 -4.49 -6.67
C SER A 15 -9.98 -4.97 -5.63
N VAL A 16 -9.20 -6.01 -5.94
CA VAL A 16 -8.16 -6.53 -5.04
C VAL A 16 -7.03 -5.52 -4.89
N THR A 17 -6.55 -4.94 -6.00
CA THR A 17 -5.50 -3.90 -5.94
C THR A 17 -5.98 -2.65 -5.21
N GLY A 18 -7.22 -2.22 -5.44
CA GLY A 18 -7.83 -1.08 -4.75
C GLY A 18 -7.98 -1.32 -3.25
N LEU A 19 -8.45 -2.51 -2.85
CA LEU A 19 -8.56 -2.88 -1.44
C LEU A 19 -7.18 -2.86 -0.75
N ALA A 20 -6.16 -3.41 -1.38
CA ALA A 20 -4.80 -3.41 -0.84
C ALA A 20 -4.26 -1.97 -0.67
N LEU A 21 -4.51 -1.07 -1.63
CA LEU A 21 -4.10 0.34 -1.53
C LEU A 21 -4.85 1.09 -0.42
N ILE A 22 -6.16 0.86 -0.25
CA ILE A 22 -6.95 1.48 0.82
C ILE A 22 -6.48 1.01 2.20
N LEU A 23 -6.22 -0.29 2.36
CA LEU A 23 -5.69 -0.84 3.60
C LEU A 23 -4.32 -0.25 3.93
N PHE A 24 -3.42 -0.17 2.93
CA PHE A 24 -2.14 0.48 3.10
C PHE A 24 -2.30 1.95 3.51
N LEU A 25 -3.11 2.72 2.80
CA LEU A 25 -3.31 4.14 3.09
C LEU A 25 -3.88 4.36 4.50
N THR A 26 -4.83 3.53 4.91
CA THR A 26 -5.45 3.60 6.24
C THR A 26 -4.43 3.29 7.32
N PHE A 27 -3.69 2.19 7.18
CA PHE A 27 -2.60 1.84 8.09
C PHE A 27 -1.55 2.95 8.15
N HIS A 28 -1.13 3.47 6.99
CA HIS A 28 -0.14 4.53 6.86
C HIS A 28 -0.58 5.82 7.54
N MET A 29 -1.85 6.20 7.39
CA MET A 29 -2.40 7.36 8.08
C MET A 29 -2.41 7.14 9.60
N VAL A 30 -2.91 6.00 10.07
CA VAL A 30 -2.99 5.68 11.51
C VAL A 30 -1.61 5.75 12.17
N MET A 31 -0.58 5.16 11.55
CA MET A 31 0.77 5.23 12.10
C MET A 31 1.36 6.65 12.09
N ASN A 32 0.99 7.51 11.12
CA ASN A 32 1.44 8.89 11.10
C ASN A 32 0.71 9.77 12.13
N LEU A 33 -0.55 9.46 12.46
CA LEU A 33 -1.26 10.15 13.54
C LEU A 33 -0.59 9.94 14.91
N VAL A 34 0.16 8.85 15.08
CA VAL A 34 0.95 8.62 16.30
C VAL A 34 1.94 9.77 16.55
N ALA A 35 2.45 10.43 15.50
CA ALA A 35 3.35 11.58 15.62
C ALA A 35 2.73 12.75 16.41
N ILE A 36 1.40 12.88 16.42
CA ILE A 36 0.68 13.92 17.17
C ILE A 36 0.63 13.59 18.67
N ILE A 37 0.69 12.29 19.03
CA ILE A 37 0.51 11.81 20.39
C ILE A 37 1.86 11.57 21.09
N SER A 38 2.82 10.97 20.39
CA SER A 38 4.12 10.61 20.95
C SER A 38 5.20 10.52 19.87
N ALA A 39 6.24 11.35 20.04
CA ALA A 39 7.43 11.32 19.19
C ALA A 39 8.19 9.99 19.31
N ASP A 40 8.32 9.45 20.53
CA ASP A 40 9.05 8.20 20.76
C ASP A 40 8.36 7.01 20.09
N ALA A 41 7.03 6.89 20.23
CA ALA A 41 6.28 5.83 19.57
C ALA A 41 6.33 5.95 18.04
N TYR A 42 6.23 7.17 17.50
CA TYR A 42 6.39 7.42 16.07
C TYR A 42 7.78 7.04 15.57
N ASN A 43 8.83 7.42 16.31
CA ASN A 43 10.22 7.08 15.98
C ASN A 43 10.46 5.56 16.01
N MET A 44 9.86 4.83 16.94
CA MET A 44 9.90 3.35 16.94
C MET A 44 9.26 2.78 15.66
N ILE A 45 8.12 3.33 15.23
CA ILE A 45 7.48 2.92 13.99
C ILE A 45 8.38 3.24 12.78
N CYS A 46 8.98 4.43 12.71
CA CYS A 46 9.91 4.81 11.64
C CYS A 46 11.16 3.93 11.61
N ALA A 47 11.71 3.58 12.78
CA ALA A 47 12.84 2.67 12.89
C ALA A 47 12.50 1.27 12.37
N PHE A 48 11.24 0.82 12.53
CA PHE A 48 10.78 -0.45 12.00
C PHE A 48 10.38 -0.39 10.52
N LEU A 49 9.63 0.62 10.08
CA LEU A 49 8.99 0.61 8.75
C LEU A 49 9.62 1.56 7.72
N GLY A 50 10.35 2.59 8.16
CA GLY A 50 10.83 3.67 7.28
C GLY A 50 12.34 3.72 7.06
N THR A 51 13.13 3.22 8.01
CA THR A 51 14.59 3.45 8.04
C THR A 51 15.40 2.27 7.49
N ASN A 52 14.75 1.17 7.13
CA ASN A 52 15.41 -0.06 6.68
C ASN A 52 15.36 -0.23 5.16
N TRP A 53 16.30 -1.02 4.61
CA TRP A 53 16.40 -1.28 3.17
C TRP A 53 15.12 -1.89 2.57
N TYR A 54 14.37 -2.71 3.32
CA TYR A 54 13.13 -3.29 2.84
C TYR A 54 12.01 -2.25 2.68
N ALA A 55 12.12 -1.08 3.32
CA ALA A 55 11.19 0.02 3.10
C ALA A 55 11.23 0.48 1.64
N LEU A 56 12.43 0.55 1.04
CA LEU A 56 12.60 0.87 -0.39
C LEU A 56 11.90 -0.17 -1.28
N VAL A 57 12.10 -1.46 -0.98
CA VAL A 57 11.45 -2.56 -1.72
C VAL A 57 9.92 -2.49 -1.56
N GLY A 58 9.43 -2.20 -0.35
CA GLY A 58 8.01 -1.98 -0.08
C GLY A 58 7.45 -0.81 -0.88
N THR A 59 8.15 0.32 -0.94
CA THR A 59 7.75 1.48 -1.74
C THR A 59 7.68 1.14 -3.23
N MET A 60 8.65 0.42 -3.77
CA MET A 60 8.60 -0.05 -5.16
C MET A 60 7.41 -0.98 -5.40
N GLY A 61 7.13 -1.90 -4.47
CA GLY A 61 5.97 -2.79 -4.54
C GLY A 61 4.64 -2.02 -4.55
N LEU A 62 4.51 -1.00 -3.70
CA LEU A 62 3.33 -0.12 -3.68
C LEU A 62 3.19 0.69 -4.97
N ALA A 63 4.28 1.19 -5.53
CA ALA A 63 4.26 1.90 -6.82
C ALA A 63 3.78 0.98 -7.95
N VAL A 64 4.27 -0.26 -8.00
CA VAL A 64 3.80 -1.27 -8.97
C VAL A 64 2.31 -1.57 -8.77
N LEU A 65 1.88 -1.77 -7.52
CA LEU A 65 0.48 -2.04 -7.19
C LEU A 65 -0.43 -0.87 -7.61
N PHE A 66 0.01 0.37 -7.37
CA PHE A 66 -0.69 1.58 -7.80
C PHE A 66 -0.82 1.64 -9.33
N VAL A 67 0.28 1.41 -10.05
CA VAL A 67 0.27 1.39 -11.52
C VAL A 67 -0.68 0.31 -12.06
N ILE A 68 -0.64 -0.91 -11.51
CA ILE A 68 -1.57 -1.99 -11.87
C ILE A 68 -3.01 -1.56 -11.60
N HIS A 69 -3.29 -0.96 -10.44
CA HIS A 69 -4.64 -0.51 -10.12
C HIS A 69 -5.17 0.49 -11.14
N ILE A 70 -4.37 1.51 -11.50
CA ILE A 70 -4.74 2.53 -12.49
C ILE A 70 -5.04 1.94 -13.87
N PHE A 71 -4.29 0.94 -14.31
CA PHE A 71 -4.54 0.31 -15.62
C PHE A 71 -5.80 -0.57 -15.67
N TYR A 72 -6.24 -1.10 -14.52
CA TYR A 72 -7.40 -1.98 -14.43
C TYR A 72 -8.66 -1.29 -13.90
N ALA A 73 -8.53 -0.10 -13.34
CA ALA A 73 -9.64 0.79 -12.96
C ALA A 73 -10.36 1.36 -14.18
#